data_AF-A0A178M949-F1
#
_entry.id   AF-A0A178M949-F1
#
_cell.length_a   1.000
_cell.length_b   1.000
_cell.length_c   1.000
_cell.angle_alpha   90.00
_cell.angle_beta   90.00
_cell.angle_gamma   90.00
#
_symmetry.space_group_name_H-M   'P 1'
#
loop_
_entity.id
_entity.type
_entity.pdbx_description
1 polymer ?
#
loop_
_entity_poly.entity_id
_entity_poly.type
_entity_poly.pdbx_seq_one_letter_code
_entity_poly.pdbx_strand_id
1 'polypeptide(L)'
;MRRYLDTTISERLYALAAVVVLGTFVNLAIWLQTRATQDHAFDTHQIETADLRDAVAIDFWLLKARYFEKEFLIRPDEKYDAEMAGARRSIDTILTSATQDAATDEERAIVAAIGQGSKAYFAAWDGFVADWRALGMAADQGLRRKLADALGQLEQTHHQIVAARPQSEDEAIERALTELLWRAAELGSSASDKAYGATIEAAKNLAAAIAQSRELSTAERERLSQANATVTAALQGAGDLMMKVTGQARAFKDLYAPAKQGLDPHGRRRP
;
A
#
# COMPACT_ATOMS: atom_id res chain seq x y z
N MET A 1 -51.90 -15.51 70.84
CA MET A 1 -52.70 -14.54 70.06
C MET A 1 -53.64 -13.71 70.96
N ARG A 2 -53.12 -12.84 71.82
CA ARG A 2 -53.96 -11.93 72.65
C ARG A 2 -53.41 -10.50 72.79
N ARG A 3 -52.33 -10.15 72.07
CA ARG A 3 -51.72 -8.80 72.06
C ARG A 3 -52.16 -7.91 70.89
N TYR A 4 -52.94 -8.43 69.94
CA TYR A 4 -53.43 -7.65 68.79
C TYR A 4 -54.76 -6.92 69.04
N LEU A 5 -55.41 -7.15 70.19
CA LEU A 5 -56.74 -6.61 70.50
C LEU A 5 -56.72 -5.24 71.21
N ASP A 6 -55.56 -4.78 71.73
CA ASP A 6 -55.44 -3.51 72.49
C ASP A 6 -54.77 -2.38 71.69
N THR A 7 -54.76 -2.45 70.36
CA THR A 7 -54.20 -1.38 69.52
C THR A 7 -55.25 -0.34 69.17
N THR A 8 -54.89 0.94 69.30
CA THR A 8 -55.78 2.05 68.95
C THR A 8 -55.96 2.17 67.43
N ILE A 9 -57.08 2.72 66.96
CA ILE A 9 -57.36 2.89 65.52
C ILE A 9 -56.23 3.68 64.83
N SER A 10 -55.64 4.67 65.52
CA SER A 10 -54.47 5.43 65.06
C SER A 10 -53.24 4.56 64.82
N GLU A 11 -52.93 3.61 65.69
CA GLU A 11 -51.78 2.71 65.52
C GLU A 11 -51.95 1.81 64.29
N ARG A 12 -53.18 1.34 64.04
CA ARG A 12 -53.50 0.55 62.84
C ARG A 12 -53.36 1.38 61.56
N LEU A 13 -53.79 2.65 61.60
CA LEU A 13 -53.60 3.60 60.50
C LEU A 13 -52.11 3.89 60.25
N TYR A 14 -51.33 4.10 61.30
CA TYR A 14 -49.87 4.29 61.17
C TYR A 14 -49.16 3.05 60.63
N ALA A 15 -49.56 1.84 61.06
CA ALA A 15 -49.01 0.59 60.54
C ALA A 15 -49.34 0.40 59.05
N LEU A 16 -50.58 0.67 58.64
CA LEU A 16 -51.00 0.64 57.23
C LEU A 16 -50.22 1.67 56.39
N ALA A 17 -50.11 2.91 56.88
CA ALA A 17 -49.34 3.96 56.21
C ALA A 17 -47.86 3.57 56.08
N ALA A 18 -47.26 2.99 57.13
CA ALA A 18 -45.89 2.53 57.12
C ALA A 18 -45.67 1.41 56.09
N VAL A 19 -46.59 0.46 55.96
CA VAL A 19 -46.52 -0.61 54.95
C VAL A 19 -46.62 -0.04 53.53
N VAL A 20 -47.50 0.92 53.29
CA VAL A 20 -47.63 1.58 51.97
C VAL A 20 -46.34 2.33 51.62
N VAL A 21 -45.83 3.14 52.56
CA VAL A 21 -44.58 3.89 52.36
C VAL A 21 -43.39 2.95 52.12
N LEU A 22 -43.26 1.89 52.92
CA LEU A 22 -42.22 0.87 52.74
C LEU A 22 -42.35 0.19 51.36
N GLY A 23 -43.57 -0.18 50.96
CA GLY A 23 -43.84 -0.74 49.65
C GLY A 23 -43.44 0.19 48.51
N THR A 24 -43.70 1.50 48.64
CA THR A 24 -43.27 2.50 47.65
C THR A 24 -41.74 2.59 47.57
N PHE A 25 -41.03 2.60 48.71
CA PHE A 25 -39.56 2.62 48.72
C PHE A 25 -38.95 1.36 48.10
N VAL A 26 -39.53 0.19 48.37
CA VAL A 26 -39.06 -1.08 47.76
C VAL A 26 -39.25 -1.05 46.24
N ASN A 27 -40.42 -0.60 45.75
CA ASN A 27 -40.65 -0.47 44.31
C ASN A 27 -39.70 0.54 43.66
N LEU A 28 -39.43 1.67 44.33
CA LEU A 28 -38.47 2.66 43.85
C LEU A 28 -37.05 2.08 43.80
N ALA A 29 -36.63 1.33 44.82
CA ALA A 29 -35.32 0.69 44.87
C ALA A 29 -35.16 -0.35 43.75
N ILE A 30 -36.17 -1.19 43.53
CA ILE A 30 -36.19 -2.18 42.42
C ILE A 30 -36.12 -1.45 41.07
N TRP A 31 -36.89 -0.38 40.89
CA TRP A 31 -36.88 0.39 39.65
C TRP A 31 -35.52 1.05 39.39
N LEU A 32 -34.90 1.67 40.41
CA LEU A 32 -33.58 2.27 40.30
C LEU A 32 -32.49 1.24 39.97
N GLN A 33 -32.50 0.08 40.63
CA GLN A 33 -31.57 -1.01 40.36
C GLN A 33 -31.75 -1.56 38.94
N THR A 34 -32.99 -1.75 38.52
CA THR A 34 -33.33 -2.21 37.15
C THR A 34 -32.82 -1.22 36.11
N ARG A 35 -33.05 0.07 36.32
CA ARG A 35 -32.59 1.14 35.43
C ARG A 35 -31.07 1.20 35.35
N ALA A 36 -30.38 1.15 36.49
CA ALA A 36 -28.91 1.15 36.51
C ALA A 36 -28.30 -0.05 35.76
N THR A 37 -28.94 -1.21 35.85
CA THR A 37 -28.49 -2.42 35.13
C THR A 37 -28.80 -2.33 33.64
N GLN A 38 -29.95 -1.76 33.26
CA GLN A 38 -30.31 -1.50 31.86
C GLN A 38 -29.39 -0.46 31.21
N ASP A 39 -29.09 0.63 31.92
CA ASP A 39 -28.18 1.68 31.45
C ASP A 39 -26.78 1.11 31.23
N HIS A 40 -26.25 0.33 32.19
CA HIS A 40 -24.95 -0.35 32.01
C HIS A 40 -24.97 -1.35 30.83
N ALA A 41 -26.02 -2.17 30.70
CA ALA A 41 -26.11 -3.12 29.60
C ALA A 41 -26.22 -2.41 28.24
N PHE A 42 -26.93 -1.29 28.17
CA PHE A 42 -27.07 -0.47 26.97
C PHE A 42 -25.76 0.22 26.59
N ASP A 43 -25.03 0.77 27.57
CA ASP A 43 -23.72 1.38 27.35
C ASP A 43 -22.71 0.35 26.85
N THR A 44 -22.66 -0.84 27.46
CA THR A 44 -21.81 -1.96 26.96
C THR A 44 -22.19 -2.35 25.53
N HIS A 45 -23.49 -2.46 25.22
CA HIS A 45 -23.94 -2.82 23.87
C HIS A 45 -23.60 -1.75 22.82
N GLN A 46 -23.63 -0.47 23.19
CA GLN A 46 -23.22 0.62 22.30
C GLN A 46 -21.73 0.59 22.01
N ILE A 47 -20.89 0.36 23.03
CA ILE A 47 -19.43 0.25 22.88
C ILE A 47 -19.09 -0.92 21.95
N GLU A 48 -19.64 -2.12 22.20
CA GLU A 48 -19.39 -3.28 21.33
C GLU A 48 -19.83 -3.03 19.87
N THR A 49 -20.92 -2.29 19.66
CA THR A 49 -21.40 -1.94 18.32
C THR A 49 -20.50 -0.89 17.66
N ALA A 50 -19.93 0.03 18.43
CA ALA A 50 -18.96 1.01 17.95
C ALA A 50 -17.65 0.34 17.52
N ASP A 51 -17.11 -0.58 18.34
CA ASP A 51 -15.90 -1.34 18.01
C ASP A 51 -16.06 -2.16 16.74
N LEU A 52 -17.21 -2.85 16.58
CA LEU A 52 -17.54 -3.58 15.36
C LEU A 52 -17.65 -2.66 14.15
N ARG A 53 -18.24 -1.48 14.32
CA ARG A 53 -18.37 -0.49 13.25
C ARG A 53 -17.00 0.03 12.81
N ASP A 54 -16.11 0.31 13.75
CA ASP A 54 -14.76 0.80 13.48
C ASP A 54 -13.92 -0.27 12.79
N ALA A 55 -13.97 -1.52 13.27
CA ALA A 55 -13.31 -2.65 12.60
C ALA A 55 -13.79 -2.84 11.15
N VAL A 56 -15.11 -2.77 10.91
CA VAL A 56 -15.70 -2.85 9.56
C VAL A 56 -15.27 -1.66 8.70
N ALA A 57 -15.21 -0.46 9.26
CA ALA A 57 -14.77 0.73 8.53
C ALA A 57 -13.28 0.61 8.13
N ILE A 58 -12.42 0.12 9.02
CA ILE A 58 -11.01 -0.13 8.70
C ILE A 58 -10.88 -1.20 7.61
N ASP A 59 -11.61 -2.33 7.68
CA ASP A 59 -11.57 -3.36 6.62
C ASP A 59 -12.00 -2.78 5.27
N PHE A 60 -13.06 -1.98 5.25
CA PHE A 60 -13.50 -1.28 4.04
C PHE A 60 -12.41 -0.38 3.46
N TRP A 61 -11.74 0.44 4.28
CA TRP A 61 -10.68 1.33 3.82
C TRP A 61 -9.42 0.59 3.38
N LEU A 62 -9.06 -0.51 4.04
CA LEU A 62 -7.97 -1.39 3.60
C LEU A 62 -8.30 -2.05 2.25
N LEU A 63 -9.55 -2.46 2.03
CA LEU A 63 -9.99 -2.97 0.73
C LEU A 63 -9.93 -1.90 -0.37
N LYS A 64 -10.30 -0.65 -0.05
CA LYS A 64 -10.15 0.50 -0.96
C LYS A 64 -8.69 0.78 -1.26
N ALA A 65 -7.82 0.79 -0.26
CA ALA A 65 -6.39 0.94 -0.43
C ALA A 65 -5.84 -0.11 -1.40
N ARG A 66 -6.17 -1.39 -1.18
CA ARG A 66 -5.79 -2.47 -2.08
C ARG A 66 -6.36 -2.34 -3.50
N TYR A 67 -7.55 -1.77 -3.65
CA TYR A 67 -8.11 -1.45 -4.96
C TYR A 67 -7.25 -0.39 -5.68
N PHE A 68 -6.92 0.72 -5.01
CA PHE A 68 -6.08 1.78 -5.58
C PHE A 68 -4.67 1.29 -5.90
N GLU A 69 -4.10 0.41 -5.07
CA GLU A 69 -2.81 -0.25 -5.34
C GLU A 69 -2.84 -0.98 -6.69
N LYS A 70 -3.87 -1.82 -6.92
CA LYS A 70 -4.02 -2.56 -8.17
C LYS A 70 -4.23 -1.65 -9.37
N GLU A 71 -5.05 -0.61 -9.21
CA GLU A 71 -5.28 0.36 -10.27
C GLU A 71 -3.99 1.09 -10.65
N PHE A 72 -3.17 1.48 -9.65
CA PHE A 72 -1.87 2.08 -9.88
C PHE A 72 -0.89 1.12 -10.57
N LEU A 73 -0.91 -0.17 -10.24
CA LEU A 73 -0.08 -1.18 -10.92
C LEU A 73 -0.44 -1.32 -12.40
N ILE A 74 -1.72 -1.16 -12.74
CA ILE A 74 -2.20 -1.19 -14.13
C ILE A 74 -1.88 0.13 -14.83
N ARG A 75 -2.05 1.25 -14.12
CA ARG A 75 -1.85 2.61 -14.63
C ARG A 75 -1.25 3.49 -13.53
N PRO A 76 0.08 3.65 -13.52
CA PRO A 76 0.76 4.53 -12.56
C PRO A 76 0.28 5.97 -12.77
N ASP A 77 -0.47 6.49 -11.80
CA ASP A 77 -1.08 7.82 -11.85
C ASP A 77 -1.13 8.41 -10.44
N GLU A 78 -0.74 9.68 -10.32
CA GLU A 78 -0.72 10.45 -9.07
C GLU A 78 -2.10 10.49 -8.38
N LYS A 79 -3.19 10.37 -9.15
CA LYS A 79 -4.53 10.25 -8.59
C LYS A 79 -4.62 9.11 -7.58
N TYR A 80 -4.09 7.93 -7.89
CA TYR A 80 -4.23 6.78 -7.00
C TYR A 80 -3.37 6.91 -5.74
N ASP A 81 -2.26 7.64 -5.80
CA ASP A 81 -1.49 8.00 -4.59
C ASP A 81 -2.30 8.94 -3.68
N ALA A 82 -2.97 9.95 -4.25
CA ALA A 82 -3.84 10.84 -3.50
C ALA A 82 -5.03 10.10 -2.85
N GLU A 83 -5.65 9.16 -3.57
CA GLU A 83 -6.72 8.30 -3.06
C GLU A 83 -6.22 7.37 -1.94
N MET A 84 -5.01 6.81 -2.09
CA MET A 84 -4.35 6.00 -1.06
C MET A 84 -4.12 6.81 0.22
N ALA A 85 -3.64 8.05 0.08
CA ALA A 85 -3.46 8.96 1.21
C ALA A 85 -4.80 9.30 1.89
N GLY A 86 -5.91 9.35 1.14
CA GLY A 86 -7.26 9.48 1.69
C GLY A 86 -7.70 8.28 2.51
N ALA A 87 -7.46 7.06 2.02
CA ALA A 87 -7.73 5.83 2.76
C ALA A 87 -6.90 5.76 4.05
N ARG A 88 -5.60 6.10 3.98
CA ARG A 88 -4.70 6.19 5.14
C ARG A 88 -5.22 7.15 6.19
N ARG A 89 -5.56 8.39 5.81
CA ARG A 89 -6.10 9.39 6.77
C ARG A 89 -7.38 8.89 7.45
N SER A 90 -8.23 8.18 6.72
CA SER A 90 -9.48 7.64 7.27
C SER A 90 -9.19 6.56 8.32
N ILE A 91 -8.27 5.64 8.02
CA ILE A 91 -7.82 4.60 8.96
C ILE A 91 -7.15 5.23 10.19
N ASP A 92 -6.23 6.18 9.99
CA ASP A 92 -5.53 6.86 11.09
C ASP A 92 -6.51 7.60 12.02
N THR A 93 -7.57 8.19 11.47
CA THR A 93 -8.62 8.85 12.26
C THR A 93 -9.38 7.84 13.12
N ILE A 94 -9.81 6.71 12.54
CA ILE A 94 -10.53 5.66 13.27
C ILE A 94 -9.64 5.07 14.36
N LEU A 95 -8.38 4.74 14.04
CA LEU A 95 -7.43 4.20 15.01
C LEU A 95 -7.12 5.16 16.14
N THR A 96 -7.08 6.47 15.87
CA THR A 96 -6.90 7.49 16.91
C THR A 96 -8.07 7.50 17.89
N SER A 97 -9.31 7.43 17.40
CA SER A 97 -10.50 7.30 18.26
C SER A 97 -10.47 6.00 19.05
N ALA A 98 -10.30 4.86 18.37
CA ALA A 98 -10.26 3.55 19.00
C ALA A 98 -9.16 3.43 20.08
N THR A 99 -8.02 4.12 19.91
CA THR A 99 -6.96 4.15 20.93
C THR A 99 -7.38 4.93 22.17
N GLN A 100 -8.17 6.00 22.02
CA GLN A 100 -8.69 6.79 23.13
C GLN A 100 -9.83 6.07 23.87
N ASP A 101 -10.64 5.32 23.12
CA ASP A 101 -11.82 4.63 23.62
C ASP A 101 -11.49 3.24 24.21
N ALA A 102 -10.32 2.67 23.91
CA ALA A 102 -9.87 1.37 24.42
C ALA A 102 -9.78 1.33 25.95
N ALA A 103 -10.66 0.56 26.58
CA ALA A 103 -10.79 0.43 28.03
C ALA A 103 -9.76 -0.56 28.60
N THR A 104 -9.50 -1.67 27.89
CA THR A 104 -8.64 -2.76 28.36
C THR A 104 -7.24 -2.75 27.74
N ASP A 105 -6.27 -3.39 28.40
CA ASP A 105 -4.93 -3.57 27.83
C ASP A 105 -4.95 -4.46 26.58
N GLU A 106 -5.91 -5.39 26.50
CA GLU A 106 -6.11 -6.26 25.36
C GLU A 106 -6.61 -5.48 24.13
N GLU A 107 -7.64 -4.64 24.29
CA GLU A 107 -8.12 -3.73 23.24
C GLU A 107 -7.00 -2.80 22.76
N ARG A 108 -6.25 -2.19 23.68
CA ARG A 108 -5.10 -1.35 23.34
C ARG A 108 -4.06 -2.10 22.51
N ALA A 109 -3.79 -3.36 22.85
CA ALA A 109 -2.85 -4.19 22.10
C ALA A 109 -3.36 -4.52 20.68
N ILE A 110 -4.66 -4.80 20.53
CA ILE A 110 -5.29 -5.06 19.22
C ILE A 110 -5.23 -3.81 18.33
N VAL A 111 -5.67 -2.65 18.85
CA VAL A 111 -5.63 -1.37 18.11
C VAL A 111 -4.20 -1.03 17.71
N ALA A 112 -3.23 -1.21 18.62
CA ALA A 112 -1.82 -0.99 18.33
C ALA A 112 -1.30 -1.92 17.22
N ALA A 113 -1.69 -3.20 17.22
CA ALA A 113 -1.30 -4.17 16.19
C ALA A 113 -1.88 -3.79 14.81
N ILE A 114 -3.16 -3.42 14.74
CA ILE A 114 -3.80 -2.93 13.50
C ILE A 114 -3.09 -1.67 13.00
N GLY A 115 -2.79 -0.73 13.91
CA GLY A 115 -2.09 0.50 13.58
C GLY A 115 -0.68 0.27 13.06
N GLN A 116 0.07 -0.64 13.67
CA GLN A 116 1.41 -1.01 13.20
C GLN A 116 1.37 -1.67 11.81
N GLY A 117 0.43 -2.61 11.59
CA GLY A 117 0.25 -3.26 10.30
C GLY A 117 -0.13 -2.27 9.19
N SER A 118 -1.09 -1.38 9.47
CA SER A 118 -1.51 -0.33 8.55
C SER A 118 -0.38 0.63 8.22
N LYS A 119 0.37 1.09 9.24
CA LYS A 119 1.52 1.98 9.06
C LYS A 119 2.62 1.33 8.20
N ALA A 120 2.92 0.06 8.43
CA ALA A 120 3.91 -0.67 7.63
C ALA A 120 3.48 -0.80 6.16
N TYR A 121 2.20 -1.13 5.92
CA TYR A 121 1.63 -1.21 4.59
C TYR A 121 1.73 0.14 3.84
N PHE A 122 1.30 1.24 4.45
CA PHE A 122 1.37 2.56 3.81
C PHE A 122 2.79 3.08 3.66
N ALA A 123 3.72 2.77 4.57
CA ALA A 123 5.13 3.12 4.38
C ALA A 123 5.75 2.39 3.18
N ALA A 124 5.39 1.11 2.97
CA ALA A 124 5.81 0.37 1.79
C ALA A 124 5.20 0.94 0.51
N TRP A 125 3.95 1.39 0.55
CA TRP A 125 3.32 2.14 -0.53
C TRP A 125 4.08 3.42 -0.87
N ASP A 126 4.38 4.26 0.14
CA ASP A 126 5.09 5.53 -0.07
C ASP A 126 6.45 5.30 -0.76
N GLY A 127 7.20 4.28 -0.33
CA GLY A 127 8.47 3.90 -0.95
C GLY A 127 8.30 3.39 -2.39
N PHE A 128 7.28 2.58 -2.64
CA PHE A 128 6.96 2.07 -3.97
C PHE A 128 6.58 3.18 -4.95
N VAL A 129 5.75 4.15 -4.54
CA VAL A 129 5.39 5.30 -5.38
C VAL A 129 6.61 6.19 -5.63
N ALA A 130 7.49 6.39 -4.65
CA ALA A 130 8.73 7.12 -4.84
C ALA A 130 9.64 6.46 -5.88
N ASP A 131 9.78 5.13 -5.83
CA ASP A 131 10.52 4.37 -6.83
C ASP A 131 9.88 4.51 -8.24
N TRP A 132 8.55 4.49 -8.34
CA TRP A 132 7.85 4.74 -9.60
C TRP A 132 8.04 6.16 -10.15
N ARG A 133 8.05 7.19 -9.29
CA ARG A 133 8.34 8.57 -9.69
C ARG A 133 9.76 8.69 -10.25
N ALA A 134 10.73 8.06 -9.59
CA ALA A 134 12.11 8.04 -10.06
C ALA A 134 12.26 7.29 -11.39
N LEU A 135 11.56 6.16 -11.55
CA LEU A 135 11.53 5.40 -12.80
C LEU A 135 10.86 6.19 -13.94
N GLY A 136 9.81 6.94 -13.61
CA GLY A 136 8.91 7.61 -14.55
C GLY A 136 7.55 6.89 -14.59
N MET A 137 6.49 7.55 -14.11
CA MET A 137 5.12 7.01 -14.15
C MET A 137 4.64 6.83 -15.58
N ALA A 138 5.05 7.73 -16.48
CA ALA A 138 4.89 7.60 -17.92
C ALA A 138 6.23 7.27 -18.62
N ALA A 139 6.16 6.77 -19.84
CA ALA A 139 7.34 6.36 -20.62
C ALA A 139 8.28 7.53 -20.96
N ASP A 140 7.75 8.76 -21.01
CA ASP A 140 8.46 9.99 -21.32
C ASP A 140 8.99 10.72 -20.07
N GLN A 141 9.00 10.06 -18.91
CA GLN A 141 9.47 10.62 -17.65
C GLN A 141 10.62 9.81 -17.01
N GLY A 142 11.28 10.41 -16.02
CA GLY A 142 12.22 9.72 -15.12
C GLY A 142 13.38 9.02 -15.82
N LEU A 143 13.79 7.88 -15.25
CA LEU A 143 14.86 7.05 -15.82
C LEU A 143 14.46 6.39 -17.15
N ARG A 144 13.17 6.11 -17.38
CA ARG A 144 12.67 5.61 -18.67
C ARG A 144 12.95 6.58 -19.80
N ARG A 145 12.69 7.87 -19.58
CA ARG A 145 13.02 8.93 -20.54
C ARG A 145 14.51 9.02 -20.81
N LYS A 146 15.33 8.99 -19.76
CA LYS A 146 16.79 9.04 -19.91
C LYS A 146 17.32 7.86 -20.73
N LEU A 147 16.78 6.66 -20.54
CA LEU A 147 17.12 5.50 -21.36
C LEU A 147 16.68 5.70 -22.82
N ALA A 148 15.45 6.15 -23.06
CA ALA A 148 14.95 6.42 -24.41
C ALA A 148 15.80 7.49 -25.14
N ASP A 149 16.15 8.57 -24.46
CA ASP A 149 17.01 9.63 -25.00
C ASP A 149 18.42 9.10 -25.32
N ALA A 150 19.00 8.27 -24.44
CA ALA A 150 20.31 7.67 -24.67
C ALA A 150 20.30 6.71 -25.89
N LEU A 151 19.25 5.90 -26.03
CA LEU A 151 19.08 5.01 -27.19
C LEU A 151 18.92 5.82 -28.49
N GLY A 152 18.12 6.89 -28.47
CA GLY A 152 17.96 7.79 -29.61
C GLY A 152 19.26 8.50 -29.99
N GLN A 153 20.06 8.93 -29.02
CA GLN A 153 21.38 9.53 -29.26
C GLN A 153 22.38 8.53 -29.86
N LEU A 154 22.35 7.28 -29.40
CA LEU A 154 23.18 6.20 -29.95
C LEU A 154 22.82 5.94 -31.42
N GLU A 155 21.54 5.79 -31.73
CA GLU A 155 21.04 5.59 -33.09
C GLU A 155 21.39 6.78 -33.99
N GLN A 156 21.16 8.00 -33.51
CA GLN A 156 21.51 9.22 -34.24
C GLN A 156 23.02 9.31 -34.49
N THR A 157 23.84 8.94 -33.52
CA THR A 157 25.31 8.93 -33.65
C THR A 157 25.75 7.94 -34.73
N HIS A 158 25.20 6.72 -34.72
CA HIS A 158 25.46 5.73 -35.75
C HIS A 158 25.09 6.26 -37.14
N HIS A 159 23.88 6.80 -37.28
CA HIS A 159 23.40 7.34 -38.56
C HIS A 159 24.25 8.51 -39.06
N GLN A 160 24.69 9.41 -38.18
CA GLN A 160 25.59 10.51 -38.55
C GLN A 160 26.94 10.02 -39.06
N ILE A 161 27.49 8.95 -38.47
CA ILE A 161 28.76 8.34 -38.89
C ILE A 161 28.60 7.76 -40.31
N VAL A 162 27.56 6.94 -40.53
CA VAL A 162 27.30 6.31 -41.84
C VAL A 162 26.98 7.35 -42.91
N ALA A 163 26.19 8.38 -42.59
CA ALA A 163 25.85 9.44 -43.54
C ALA A 163 27.07 10.29 -43.94
N ALA A 164 27.97 10.58 -42.99
CA ALA A 164 29.20 11.32 -43.27
C ALA A 164 30.21 10.49 -44.07
N ARG A 165 30.23 9.16 -43.84
CA ARG A 165 31.14 8.24 -44.51
C ARG A 165 30.45 6.88 -44.70
N PRO A 166 29.83 6.63 -45.87
CA PRO A 166 29.07 5.39 -46.13
C PRO A 166 29.87 4.10 -45.95
N GLN A 167 31.17 4.14 -46.28
CA GLN A 167 32.15 3.08 -46.01
C GLN A 167 32.45 2.83 -44.51
N SER A 168 31.71 3.45 -43.59
CA SER A 168 31.71 3.11 -42.15
C SER A 168 30.56 2.16 -41.78
N GLU A 169 29.68 1.86 -42.73
CA GLU A 169 28.59 0.90 -42.56
C GLU A 169 29.16 -0.47 -42.23
N ASP A 170 28.72 -1.03 -41.11
CA ASP A 170 29.18 -2.31 -40.59
C ASP A 170 27.97 -3.14 -40.16
N GLU A 171 27.69 -4.21 -40.90
CA GLU A 171 26.54 -5.09 -40.68
C GLU A 171 26.49 -5.66 -39.25
N ALA A 172 27.66 -5.88 -38.62
CA ALA A 172 27.72 -6.39 -37.26
C ALA A 172 27.25 -5.32 -36.24
N ILE A 173 27.60 -4.06 -36.47
CA ILE A 173 27.14 -2.94 -35.65
C ILE A 173 25.64 -2.72 -35.83
N GLU A 174 25.15 -2.71 -37.06
CA GLU A 174 23.74 -2.50 -37.36
C GLU A 174 22.85 -3.58 -36.74
N ARG A 175 23.26 -4.85 -36.88
CA ARG A 175 22.55 -5.98 -36.27
C ARG A 175 22.53 -5.88 -34.75
N ALA A 176 23.67 -5.55 -34.13
CA ALA A 176 23.77 -5.43 -32.68
C ALA A 176 22.98 -4.23 -32.14
N LEU A 177 22.97 -3.09 -32.86
CA LEU A 177 22.17 -1.92 -32.51
C LEU A 177 20.67 -2.22 -32.60
N THR A 178 20.24 -2.88 -33.68
CA THR A 178 18.84 -3.28 -33.86
C THR A 178 18.37 -4.23 -32.75
N GLU A 179 19.19 -5.22 -32.40
CA GLU A 179 18.90 -6.12 -31.28
C GLU A 179 18.78 -5.35 -29.96
N LEU A 180 19.70 -4.43 -29.67
CA LEU A 180 19.64 -3.60 -28.46
C LEU A 180 18.36 -2.77 -28.39
N LEU A 181 17.98 -2.10 -29.48
CA LEU A 181 16.76 -1.29 -29.54
C LEU A 181 15.51 -2.16 -29.31
N TRP A 182 15.45 -3.33 -29.94
CA TRP A 182 14.35 -4.26 -29.77
C TRP A 182 14.27 -4.80 -28.33
N ARG A 183 15.39 -5.20 -27.73
CA ARG A 183 15.45 -5.67 -26.34
C ARG A 183 15.07 -4.58 -25.34
N ALA A 184 15.50 -3.35 -25.56
CA ALA A 184 15.10 -2.23 -24.72
C ALA A 184 13.60 -1.97 -24.77
N ALA A 185 12.98 -2.10 -25.95
CA ALA A 185 11.52 -2.01 -26.09
C ALA A 185 10.80 -3.17 -25.39
N GLU A 186 11.30 -4.40 -25.52
CA GLU A 186 10.79 -5.58 -24.79
C GLU A 186 10.83 -5.35 -23.28
N LEU A 187 11.98 -4.91 -22.75
CA LEU A 187 12.18 -4.59 -21.33
C LEU A 187 11.20 -3.53 -20.84
N GLY A 188 10.99 -2.46 -21.62
CA GLY A 188 10.04 -1.40 -21.28
C GLY A 188 8.58 -1.86 -21.23
N SER A 189 8.21 -2.85 -22.04
CA SER A 189 6.86 -3.43 -22.09
C SER A 189 6.59 -4.48 -21.01
N SER A 190 7.58 -5.32 -20.70
CA SER A 190 7.45 -6.46 -19.80
C SER A 190 8.76 -6.69 -19.04
N ALA A 191 8.98 -5.88 -18.01
CA ALA A 191 10.17 -5.96 -17.18
C ALA A 191 10.27 -7.32 -16.46
N SER A 192 11.40 -7.99 -16.63
CA SER A 192 11.73 -9.27 -16.00
C SER A 192 13.24 -9.45 -15.94
N ASP A 193 13.72 -10.30 -15.04
CA ASP A 193 15.16 -10.60 -14.93
C ASP A 193 15.74 -11.08 -16.27
N LYS A 194 14.96 -11.90 -17.00
CA LYS A 194 15.33 -12.40 -18.32
C LYS A 194 15.43 -11.28 -19.35
N ALA A 195 14.44 -10.40 -19.43
CA ALA A 195 14.44 -9.29 -20.38
C ALA A 195 15.57 -8.28 -20.05
N TYR A 196 15.79 -8.00 -18.77
CA TYR A 196 16.85 -7.10 -18.33
C TYR A 196 18.23 -7.66 -18.66
N GLY A 197 18.48 -8.93 -18.30
CA GLY A 197 19.72 -9.63 -18.65
C GLY A 197 19.97 -9.67 -20.15
N ALA A 198 18.94 -9.97 -20.97
CA ALA A 198 19.05 -9.97 -22.42
C ALA A 198 19.40 -8.58 -22.99
N THR A 199 18.85 -7.51 -22.42
CA THR A 199 19.14 -6.13 -22.86
C THR A 199 20.57 -5.72 -22.50
N ILE A 200 21.05 -6.10 -21.32
CA ILE A 200 22.45 -5.89 -20.90
C ILE A 200 23.41 -6.64 -21.83
N GLU A 201 23.12 -7.89 -22.16
CA GLU A 201 23.94 -8.66 -23.11
C GLU A 201 23.92 -8.04 -24.52
N ALA A 202 22.78 -7.53 -24.99
CA ALA A 202 22.71 -6.82 -26.26
C ALA A 202 23.61 -5.56 -26.27
N ALA A 203 23.64 -4.79 -25.18
CA ALA A 203 24.51 -3.62 -25.05
C ALA A 203 26.00 -4.00 -25.06
N LYS A 204 26.37 -5.14 -24.45
CA LYS A 204 27.74 -5.69 -24.50
C LYS A 204 28.11 -6.19 -25.90
N ASN A 205 27.18 -6.85 -26.59
CA ASN A 205 27.40 -7.31 -27.96
C ASN A 205 27.63 -6.13 -28.91
N LEU A 206 26.88 -5.03 -28.75
CA LEU A 206 27.13 -3.80 -29.49
C LEU A 206 28.51 -3.21 -29.16
N ALA A 207 28.91 -3.18 -27.88
CA ALA A 207 30.25 -2.73 -27.50
C ALA A 207 31.36 -3.56 -28.19
N ALA A 208 31.18 -4.88 -28.24
CA ALA A 208 32.11 -5.79 -28.91
C ALA A 208 32.15 -5.55 -30.43
N ALA A 209 31.00 -5.37 -31.09
CA ALA A 209 30.92 -5.05 -32.51
C ALA A 209 31.64 -3.73 -32.83
N ILE A 210 31.41 -2.68 -32.05
CA ILE A 210 32.10 -1.38 -32.20
C ILE A 210 33.61 -1.55 -32.06
N ALA A 211 34.08 -2.31 -31.07
CA ALA A 211 35.49 -2.52 -30.82
C ALA A 211 36.19 -3.30 -31.94
N GLN A 212 35.49 -4.28 -32.53
CA GLN A 212 36.01 -5.17 -33.57
C GLN A 212 35.85 -4.63 -34.99
N SER A 213 35.05 -3.58 -35.16
CA SER A 213 34.79 -2.98 -36.47
C SER A 213 36.08 -2.49 -37.14
N ARG A 214 36.29 -2.97 -38.36
CA ARG A 214 37.37 -2.54 -39.25
C ARG A 214 36.99 -1.32 -40.08
N GLU A 215 35.69 -1.09 -40.23
CA GLU A 215 35.14 -0.02 -41.04
C GLU A 215 35.21 1.32 -40.30
N LEU A 216 35.09 1.34 -38.97
CA LEU A 216 35.19 2.56 -38.16
C LEU A 216 36.64 3.08 -38.02
N SER A 217 36.80 4.39 -38.18
CA SER A 217 38.00 5.11 -37.74
C SER A 217 38.09 5.14 -36.21
N THR A 218 39.27 5.47 -35.67
CA THR A 218 39.48 5.59 -34.22
C THR A 218 38.51 6.58 -33.58
N ALA A 219 38.30 7.75 -34.19
CA ALA A 219 37.43 8.79 -33.65
C ALA A 219 35.94 8.38 -33.68
N GLU A 220 35.48 7.74 -34.76
CA GLU A 220 34.11 7.24 -34.84
C GLU A 220 33.87 6.10 -33.85
N ARG A 221 34.84 5.19 -33.72
CA ARG A 221 34.81 4.11 -32.71
C ARG A 221 34.67 4.68 -31.30
N GLU A 222 35.51 5.65 -30.95
CA GLU A 222 35.44 6.30 -29.65
C GLU A 222 34.08 6.98 -29.40
N ARG A 223 33.58 7.74 -30.38
CA ARG A 223 32.29 8.43 -30.29
C ARG A 223 31.13 7.44 -30.10
N LEU A 224 31.11 6.36 -30.86
CA LEU A 224 30.05 5.35 -30.79
C LEU A 224 30.16 4.52 -29.49
N SER A 225 31.39 4.21 -29.04
CA SER A 225 31.61 3.58 -27.73
C SER A 225 31.14 4.45 -26.57
N GLN A 226 31.38 5.76 -26.60
CA GLN A 226 30.88 6.70 -25.58
C GLN A 226 29.35 6.76 -25.56
N ALA A 227 28.70 6.79 -26.73
CA ALA A 227 27.24 6.73 -26.82
C ALA A 227 26.69 5.41 -26.24
N ASN A 228 27.29 4.27 -26.57
CA ASN A 228 26.88 2.98 -26.02
C ASN A 228 27.12 2.86 -24.51
N ALA A 229 28.20 3.46 -23.99
CA ALA A 229 28.46 3.52 -22.56
C ALA A 229 27.38 4.33 -21.82
N THR A 230 26.91 5.43 -22.42
CA THR A 230 25.79 6.23 -21.90
C THR A 230 24.50 5.42 -21.85
N VAL A 231 24.20 4.65 -22.91
CA VAL A 231 23.07 3.71 -22.92
C VAL A 231 23.21 2.66 -21.82
N THR A 232 24.38 2.06 -21.66
CA THR A 232 24.63 1.03 -20.65
C THR A 232 24.39 1.57 -19.24
N ALA A 233 24.88 2.78 -18.93
CA ALA A 233 24.65 3.42 -17.63
C ALA A 233 23.16 3.74 -17.40
N ALA A 234 22.47 4.26 -18.42
CA ALA A 234 21.04 4.54 -18.34
C ALA A 234 20.20 3.26 -18.17
N LEU A 235 20.59 2.19 -18.86
CA LEU A 235 19.98 0.87 -18.80
C LEU A 235 20.15 0.24 -17.42
N GLN A 236 21.33 0.35 -16.82
CA GLN A 236 21.56 -0.14 -15.45
C GLN A 236 20.65 0.59 -14.45
N GLY A 237 20.65 1.92 -14.48
CA GLY A 237 19.82 2.70 -13.56
C GLY A 237 18.31 2.44 -13.73
N ALA A 238 17.82 2.44 -14.96
CA ALA A 238 16.40 2.18 -15.24
C ALA A 238 16.02 0.72 -14.96
N GLY A 239 16.84 -0.24 -15.41
CA GLY A 239 16.59 -1.67 -15.29
C GLY A 239 16.59 -2.16 -13.84
N ASP A 240 17.55 -1.72 -13.02
CA ASP A 240 17.60 -2.07 -11.60
C ASP A 240 16.34 -1.60 -10.88
N LEU A 241 15.88 -0.38 -11.19
CA LEU A 241 14.66 0.17 -10.59
C LEU A 241 13.40 -0.52 -11.11
N MET A 242 13.32 -0.86 -12.41
CA MET A 242 12.24 -1.68 -12.98
C MET A 242 12.11 -3.03 -12.27
N MET A 243 13.24 -3.68 -11.99
CA MET A 243 13.24 -4.96 -11.28
C MET A 243 12.81 -4.78 -9.83
N LYS A 244 13.28 -3.74 -9.15
CA LYS A 244 12.86 -3.39 -7.78
C LYS A 244 11.35 -3.19 -7.69
N VAL A 245 10.76 -2.34 -8.55
CA VAL A 245 9.30 -2.08 -8.51
C VAL A 245 8.49 -3.33 -8.85
N THR A 246 8.98 -4.18 -9.77
CA THR A 246 8.33 -5.45 -10.09
C THR A 246 8.35 -6.42 -8.90
N GLY A 247 9.45 -6.44 -8.14
CA GLY A 247 9.57 -7.19 -6.90
C GLY A 247 8.61 -6.68 -5.81
N GLN A 248 8.59 -5.36 -5.58
CA GLN A 248 7.69 -4.71 -4.62
C GLN A 248 6.22 -4.98 -4.94
N ALA A 249 5.83 -4.89 -6.22
CA ALA A 249 4.48 -5.18 -6.69
C ALA A 249 4.00 -6.59 -6.28
N ARG A 250 4.89 -7.58 -6.30
CA ARG A 250 4.58 -8.96 -5.87
C ARG A 250 4.46 -9.09 -4.35
N ALA A 251 5.23 -8.30 -3.60
CA ALA A 251 5.31 -8.36 -2.14
C ALA A 251 4.11 -7.70 -1.43
N PHE A 252 3.34 -6.82 -2.09
CA PHE A 252 2.20 -6.13 -1.45
C PHE A 252 1.15 -7.08 -0.85
N LYS A 253 0.95 -8.26 -1.46
CA LYS A 253 0.03 -9.27 -0.90
C LYS A 253 0.43 -9.68 0.52
N ASP A 254 1.72 -9.78 0.78
CA ASP A 254 2.26 -10.22 2.06
C ASP A 254 2.25 -9.08 3.09
N LEU A 255 2.34 -7.83 2.64
CA LEU A 255 2.23 -6.63 3.48
C LEU A 255 0.79 -6.31 3.90
N TYR A 256 -0.18 -6.63 3.05
CA TYR A 256 -1.60 -6.43 3.33
C TYR A 256 -2.14 -7.42 4.38
N ALA A 257 -1.62 -8.65 4.40
CA ALA A 257 -2.17 -9.72 5.25
C ALA A 257 -2.11 -9.42 6.77
N PRO A 258 -1.00 -8.92 7.34
CA PRO A 258 -0.93 -8.56 8.76
C PRO A 258 -1.94 -7.48 9.18
N ALA A 259 -2.11 -6.44 8.36
CA ALA A 259 -3.07 -5.37 8.63
C ALA A 259 -4.51 -5.91 8.68
N LYS A 260 -4.82 -6.90 7.84
CA LYS A 260 -6.13 -7.57 7.83
C LYS A 260 -6.32 -8.55 8.98
N GLN A 261 -5.29 -9.30 9.36
CA GLN A 261 -5.38 -10.30 10.43
C GLN A 261 -5.72 -9.66 11.79
N GLY A 262 -5.24 -8.44 12.05
CA GLY A 262 -5.59 -7.71 13.28
C GLY A 262 -7.08 -7.38 13.42
N LEU A 263 -7.84 -7.36 12.31
CA LEU A 263 -9.29 -7.10 12.29
C LEU A 263 -10.13 -8.36 12.51
N ASP A 264 -9.51 -9.55 12.51
CA ASP A 264 -10.18 -10.84 12.72
C ASP A 264 -9.48 -11.61 13.86
N PRO A 265 -9.56 -11.11 15.12
CA PRO A 265 -8.79 -11.64 16.27
C PRO A 265 -9.17 -13.07 16.66
N HIS A 266 -10.37 -13.50 16.26
CA HIS A 266 -10.76 -14.89 16.29
C HIS A 266 -10.98 -15.29 14.86
N GLY A 267 -10.04 -16.03 14.24
CA GLY A 267 -10.24 -16.62 12.93
C GLY A 267 -11.50 -17.49 12.92
N ARG A 268 -12.66 -16.86 12.73
CA ARG A 268 -13.91 -17.53 12.43
C ARG A 268 -13.68 -18.03 11.04
N ARG A 269 -13.19 -19.28 10.97
CA ARG A 269 -13.40 -20.15 9.83
C ARG A 269 -14.88 -20.00 9.48
N ARG A 270 -15.19 -19.17 8.49
CA ARG A 270 -16.51 -19.20 7.88
C ARG A 270 -16.69 -20.65 7.40
N PRO A 271 -17.79 -21.32 7.77
CA PRO A 271 -18.10 -22.64 7.24
C PRO A 271 -18.20 -22.60 5.72
#